data_AF-A0A924SDG4-F1
#
_entry.id   AF-A0A924SDG4-F1
#
_cell.length_a   1.000
_cell.length_b   1.000
_cell.length_c   1.000
_cell.angle_alpha   90.00
_cell.angle_beta   90.00
_cell.angle_gamma   90.00
#
_symmetry.space_group_name_H-M   'P 1'
#
loop_
_entity.id
_entity.type
_entity.pdbx_description
1 polymer ?
#
loop_
_entity_poly.entity_id
_entity_poly.type
_entity_poly.pdbx_seq_one_letter_code
_entity_poly.pdbx_strand_id
1 'polypeptide(L)'
;MAALALGLVIACEGERAPEKGVAATTQQAMPAAAPTVTPERPMALRREAQGLLDSARVALIRGDASSAATLWQHGAAFLVTQARTPPNRGTNDLLAAARGLDSLASDVRQRRTVDSSRADQLSAHVNLAEAERHVALASVAWSTRSKESVSDELTMAADHIQRAARDGRIMLSPAMRRTLVKLNALARDLAAQPELDIRELDEPLGTLHIEIAAMHGRVRRTPDGL
;
A
#
# COMPACT_ATOMS: atom_id res chain seq x y z
N MET A 1 31.42 -39.73 -45.14
CA MET A 1 31.04 -41.14 -45.36
C MET A 1 32.04 -41.99 -44.56
N ALA A 2 31.72 -42.91 -43.65
CA ALA A 2 30.52 -43.47 -43.04
C ALA A 2 31.02 -44.05 -41.67
N ALA A 3 30.51 -43.64 -40.50
CA ALA A 3 29.48 -44.31 -39.69
C ALA A 3 29.51 -45.86 -39.66
N LEU A 4 29.59 -46.41 -38.43
CA LEU A 4 29.00 -47.67 -37.88
C LEU A 4 30.03 -48.33 -36.92
N ALA A 5 29.88 -48.43 -35.61
CA ALA A 5 28.79 -48.84 -34.71
C ALA A 5 28.99 -50.27 -34.16
N LEU A 6 28.87 -50.33 -32.83
CA LEU A 6 28.40 -51.42 -31.96
C LEU A 6 29.17 -52.75 -31.85
N GLY A 7 29.35 -53.16 -30.59
CA GLY A 7 29.65 -54.53 -30.17
C GLY A 7 29.71 -54.65 -28.65
N LEU A 8 28.56 -54.96 -28.04
CA LEU A 8 28.31 -55.24 -26.62
C LEU A 8 28.65 -56.71 -26.30
N VAL A 9 29.27 -57.03 -25.16
CA VAL A 9 29.02 -58.28 -24.40
C VAL A 9 29.26 -58.07 -22.90
N ILE A 10 28.34 -58.61 -22.09
CA ILE A 10 28.24 -58.65 -20.64
C ILE A 10 28.88 -59.95 -20.11
N ALA A 11 29.57 -59.91 -18.97
CA ALA A 11 29.82 -61.00 -18.01
C ALA A 11 30.61 -60.39 -16.83
N CYS A 12 30.53 -60.79 -15.55
CA CYS A 12 29.77 -61.79 -14.82
C CYS A 12 29.82 -61.39 -13.33
N GLU A 13 28.98 -62.04 -12.55
CA GLU A 13 28.80 -62.00 -11.10
C GLU A 13 30.08 -62.10 -10.25
N GLY A 14 30.00 -61.67 -9.00
CA GLY A 14 31.00 -61.99 -7.98
C GLY A 14 30.73 -61.33 -6.63
N GLU A 15 29.99 -62.04 -5.78
CA GLU A 15 29.73 -61.76 -4.37
C GLU A 15 31.01 -61.46 -3.55
N ARG A 16 30.93 -60.50 -2.62
CA ARG A 16 31.16 -60.68 -1.17
C ARG A 16 31.32 -59.33 -0.46
N ALA A 17 30.42 -59.07 0.47
CA ALA A 17 30.62 -58.20 1.62
C ALA A 17 31.34 -58.98 2.75
N PRO A 18 31.74 -58.38 3.90
CA PRO A 18 32.03 -56.98 4.20
C PRO A 18 33.35 -56.80 5.02
N GLU A 19 33.54 -55.58 5.52
CA GLU A 19 34.34 -55.20 6.70
C GLU A 19 35.86 -55.02 6.56
N LYS A 20 36.28 -53.74 6.50
CA LYS A 20 36.75 -53.04 7.71
C LYS A 20 36.85 -51.55 7.43
N GLY A 21 36.13 -50.76 8.24
CA GLY A 21 36.13 -49.32 8.16
C GLY A 21 37.49 -48.73 8.52
N VAL A 22 37.90 -47.73 7.74
CA VAL A 22 38.80 -46.67 8.18
C VAL A 22 38.28 -45.36 7.59
N ALA A 23 37.86 -44.49 8.51
CA ALA A 23 37.49 -43.08 8.40
C ALA A 23 37.68 -42.40 7.02
N ALA A 24 36.58 -42.23 6.29
CA ALA A 24 36.44 -41.16 5.32
C ALA A 24 35.63 -40.03 5.96
N THR A 25 36.31 -38.90 6.18
CA THR A 25 35.71 -37.61 6.53
C THR A 25 34.58 -37.31 5.55
N THR A 26 33.34 -37.50 6.00
CA THR A 26 32.18 -36.99 5.28
C THR A 26 32.19 -35.49 5.50
N GLN A 27 32.60 -34.72 4.49
CA GLN A 27 32.07 -33.37 4.34
C GLN A 27 30.55 -33.54 4.25
N GLN A 28 29.87 -33.33 5.38
CA GLN A 28 28.46 -33.04 5.35
C GLN A 28 28.33 -31.80 4.47
N ALA A 29 27.89 -32.00 3.23
CA ALA A 29 27.28 -30.94 2.47
C ALA A 29 26.19 -30.39 3.37
N MET A 30 26.43 -29.20 3.92
CA MET A 30 25.39 -28.45 4.60
C MET A 30 24.21 -28.42 3.62
N PRO A 31 23.00 -28.80 4.03
CA PRO A 31 21.84 -28.51 3.20
C PRO A 31 21.89 -27.01 2.95
N ALA A 32 21.95 -26.63 1.67
CA ALA A 32 21.78 -25.25 1.26
C ALA A 32 20.57 -24.75 2.03
N ALA A 33 20.78 -23.73 2.88
CA ALA A 33 19.70 -23.12 3.62
C ALA A 33 18.59 -22.86 2.60
N ALA A 34 17.46 -23.53 2.77
CA ALA A 34 16.30 -23.30 1.92
C ALA A 34 16.14 -21.78 1.85
N PRO A 35 15.96 -21.20 0.66
CA PRO A 35 15.76 -19.76 0.55
C PRO A 35 14.67 -19.41 1.54
N THR A 36 15.03 -18.62 2.56
CA THR A 36 14.05 -18.04 3.45
C THR A 36 13.20 -17.17 2.54
N VAL A 37 12.09 -17.72 2.07
CA VAL A 37 11.04 -16.96 1.42
C VAL A 37 10.53 -16.06 2.53
N THR A 38 11.11 -14.87 2.62
CA THR A 38 10.47 -13.75 3.29
C THR A 38 9.08 -13.73 2.70
N PRO A 39 8.01 -13.93 3.50
CA PRO A 39 6.68 -13.82 2.94
C PRO A 39 6.59 -12.40 2.38
N GLU A 40 6.51 -12.30 1.05
CA GLU A 40 5.98 -11.11 0.40
C GLU A 40 4.76 -10.74 1.24
N ARG A 41 4.79 -9.62 1.96
CA ARG A 41 3.54 -9.07 2.46
C ARG A 41 2.89 -8.53 1.20
N PRO A 42 1.92 -9.25 0.59
CA PRO A 42 1.28 -8.69 -0.58
C PRO A 42 0.57 -7.43 -0.07
N MET A 43 0.60 -6.35 -0.84
CA MET A 43 -0.17 -5.13 -0.54
C MET A 43 -1.61 -5.44 -0.10
N ALA A 44 -2.17 -6.59 -0.55
CA ALA A 44 -3.45 -7.16 -0.15
C ALA A 44 -3.71 -7.35 1.37
N LEU A 45 -2.67 -7.35 2.23
CA LEU A 45 -2.84 -7.45 3.69
C LEU A 45 -2.79 -6.10 4.43
N ARG A 46 -2.51 -4.99 3.74
CA ARG A 46 -2.58 -3.66 4.37
C ARG A 46 -4.05 -3.27 4.52
N ARG A 47 -4.44 -2.94 5.76
CA ARG A 47 -5.78 -2.42 6.06
C ARG A 47 -5.77 -0.91 5.78
N GLU A 48 -6.76 -0.46 5.03
CA GLU A 48 -7.00 0.95 4.70
C GLU A 48 -8.46 1.31 5.02
N ALA A 49 -8.73 2.59 5.22
CA ALA A 49 -10.12 3.05 5.38
C ALA A 49 -10.93 2.88 4.09
N GLN A 50 -10.28 2.92 2.92
CA GLN A 50 -10.95 2.93 1.61
C GLN A 50 -11.92 1.76 1.40
N GLY A 51 -11.54 0.53 1.75
CA GLY A 51 -12.44 -0.62 1.61
C GLY A 51 -13.71 -0.50 2.46
N LEU A 52 -13.61 0.14 3.63
CA LEU A 52 -14.75 0.45 4.50
C LEU A 52 -15.62 1.56 3.89
N LEU A 53 -15.00 2.59 3.31
CA LEU A 53 -15.71 3.68 2.64
C LEU A 53 -16.50 3.19 1.42
N ASP A 54 -15.89 2.37 0.57
CA ASP A 54 -16.54 1.79 -0.61
C ASP A 54 -17.72 0.90 -0.21
N SER A 55 -17.52 0.06 0.80
CA SER A 55 -18.58 -0.79 1.35
C SER A 55 -19.71 0.05 1.96
N ALA A 56 -19.39 1.14 2.67
CA ALA A 56 -20.37 2.03 3.27
C ALA A 56 -21.21 2.75 2.20
N ARG A 57 -20.57 3.21 1.12
CA ARG A 57 -21.24 3.83 -0.02
C ARG A 57 -22.20 2.84 -0.70
N VAL A 58 -21.77 1.60 -0.91
CA VAL A 58 -22.64 0.53 -1.46
C VAL A 58 -23.83 0.25 -0.54
N ALA A 59 -23.61 0.17 0.78
CA ALA A 59 -24.68 -0.03 1.75
C ALA A 59 -25.69 1.12 1.73
N LEU A 60 -25.21 2.38 1.67
CA LEU A 60 -26.05 3.56 1.59
C LEU A 60 -26.92 3.56 0.31
N ILE A 61 -26.33 3.23 -0.85
CA ILE A 61 -27.05 3.14 -2.13
C ILE A 61 -28.15 2.07 -2.08
N ARG A 62 -27.90 0.96 -1.36
CA ARG A 62 -28.89 -0.12 -1.16
C ARG A 62 -29.97 0.21 -0.12
N GLY A 63 -29.92 1.39 0.49
CA GLY A 63 -30.83 1.79 1.57
C GLY A 63 -30.51 1.15 2.93
N ASP A 64 -29.38 0.46 3.06
CA ASP A 64 -28.92 -0.12 4.33
C ASP A 64 -28.13 0.91 5.15
N ALA A 65 -28.89 1.86 5.70
CA ALA A 65 -28.39 2.91 6.57
C ALA A 65 -27.60 2.40 7.78
N SER A 66 -28.01 1.26 8.35
CA SER A 66 -27.37 0.69 9.54
C SER A 66 -25.98 0.17 9.23
N SER A 67 -25.83 -0.58 8.13
CA SER A 67 -24.53 -1.07 7.67
C SER A 67 -23.62 0.08 7.24
N ALA A 68 -24.14 1.08 6.52
CA ALA A 68 -23.37 2.25 6.12
C ALA A 68 -22.78 3.00 7.34
N ALA A 69 -23.61 3.27 8.35
CA ALA A 69 -23.17 3.94 9.57
C ALA A 69 -22.12 3.12 10.34
N THR A 70 -22.28 1.80 10.41
CA THR A 70 -21.31 0.91 11.07
C THR A 70 -19.96 0.92 10.36
N LEU A 71 -19.96 0.86 9.03
CA LEU A 71 -18.75 0.86 8.22
C LEU A 71 -17.99 2.19 8.31
N TRP A 72 -18.69 3.33 8.31
CA TRP A 72 -18.04 4.63 8.56
C TRP A 72 -17.44 4.74 9.95
N GLN A 73 -18.10 4.21 10.99
CA GLN A 73 -17.52 4.18 12.35
C GLN A 73 -16.28 3.30 12.44
N HIS A 74 -16.26 2.15 11.76
CA HIS A 74 -15.05 1.34 11.65
C HIS A 74 -13.94 2.11 10.92
N GLY A 75 -14.28 2.87 9.87
CA GLY A 75 -13.34 3.76 9.20
C GLY A 75 -12.80 4.83 10.15
N ALA A 76 -13.66 5.50 10.93
CA ALA A 76 -13.27 6.49 11.91
C ALA A 76 -12.31 5.91 12.97
N ALA A 77 -12.63 4.75 13.53
CA ALA A 77 -11.79 4.06 14.51
C ALA A 77 -10.43 3.66 13.93
N PHE A 78 -10.40 3.23 12.67
CA PHE A 78 -9.16 2.95 11.95
C PHE A 78 -8.30 4.22 11.82
N LEU A 79 -8.87 5.34 11.38
CA LEU A 79 -8.14 6.61 11.23
C LEU A 79 -7.61 7.13 12.58
N VAL A 80 -8.37 6.99 13.67
CA VAL A 80 -7.91 7.33 15.02
C VAL A 80 -6.70 6.46 15.42
N THR A 81 -6.71 5.17 15.06
CA THR A 81 -5.59 4.26 15.32
C THR A 81 -4.36 4.66 14.51
N GLN A 82 -4.53 5.00 13.23
CA GLN A 82 -3.45 5.51 12.38
C GLN A 82 -2.87 6.82 12.92
N ALA A 83 -3.72 7.76 13.35
CA ALA A 83 -3.32 9.04 13.92
C ALA A 83 -2.49 8.92 15.21
N ARG A 84 -2.61 7.81 15.95
CA ARG A 84 -1.84 7.54 17.17
C ARG A 84 -0.52 6.80 16.91
N THR A 85 -0.30 6.38 15.67
CA THR A 85 0.87 5.60 15.28
C THR A 85 1.86 6.51 14.54
N PRO A 86 3.12 6.61 14.98
CA PRO A 86 4.14 7.38 14.26
C PRO A 86 4.25 6.96 12.78
N PRO A 87 4.59 7.89 11.86
CA PRO A 87 4.93 9.30 12.10
C PRO A 87 3.70 10.19 12.38
N ASN A 88 3.90 11.27 13.13
CA ASN A 88 2.83 12.18 13.56
C ASN A 88 2.36 13.16 12.46
N ARG A 89 2.91 13.09 11.24
CA ARG A 89 2.48 13.95 10.12
C ARG A 89 1.10 13.49 9.63
N GLY A 90 0.21 14.44 9.32
CA GLY A 90 -1.17 14.15 8.94
C GLY A 90 -2.10 13.76 10.10
N THR A 91 -1.60 13.72 11.36
CA THR A 91 -2.41 13.36 12.54
C THR A 91 -3.68 14.19 12.67
N ASN A 92 -3.58 15.51 12.49
CA ASN A 92 -4.73 16.40 12.63
C ASN A 92 -5.77 16.15 11.54
N ASP A 93 -5.34 15.89 10.31
CA ASP A 93 -6.22 15.59 9.18
C ASP A 93 -6.86 14.21 9.31
N LEU A 94 -6.13 13.20 9.78
CA LEU A 94 -6.69 11.88 10.11
C LEU A 94 -7.75 11.97 11.21
N LEU A 95 -7.48 12.72 12.29
CA LEU A 95 -8.45 12.93 13.37
C LEU A 95 -9.66 13.76 12.90
N ALA A 96 -9.46 14.74 12.02
CA ALA A 96 -10.55 15.51 11.45
C ALA A 96 -11.43 14.66 10.52
N ALA A 97 -10.82 13.83 9.67
CA ALA A 97 -11.51 12.88 8.82
C ALA A 97 -12.29 11.84 9.64
N ALA A 98 -11.69 11.31 10.71
CA ALA A 98 -12.36 10.40 11.64
C ALA A 98 -13.61 11.03 12.26
N ARG A 99 -13.52 12.26 12.78
CA ARG A 99 -14.68 12.99 13.32
C ARG A 99 -15.76 13.21 12.26
N GLY A 100 -15.36 13.47 11.00
CA GLY A 100 -16.29 13.59 9.89
C GLY A 100 -17.06 12.28 9.64
N LEU A 101 -16.37 11.13 9.68
CA LEU A 101 -17.00 9.81 9.50
C LEU A 101 -17.96 9.46 10.64
N ASP A 102 -17.57 9.74 11.89
CA ASP A 102 -18.45 9.58 13.04
C ASP A 102 -19.69 10.46 12.96
N SER A 103 -19.53 11.71 12.50
CA SER A 103 -20.66 12.62 12.26
C SER A 103 -21.60 12.09 11.19
N LEU A 104 -21.06 11.58 10.07
CA LEU A 104 -21.86 11.02 8.97
C LEU A 104 -22.65 9.79 9.43
N ALA A 105 -22.00 8.90 10.18
CA ALA A 105 -22.64 7.74 10.79
C ALA A 105 -23.74 8.13 11.79
N SER A 106 -23.51 9.16 12.61
CA SER A 106 -24.50 9.68 13.54
C SER A 106 -25.72 10.25 12.81
N ASP A 107 -25.52 11.02 11.74
CA ASP A 107 -26.61 11.60 10.96
C ASP A 107 -27.49 10.51 10.34
N VAL A 108 -26.89 9.47 9.74
CA VAL A 108 -27.64 8.33 9.20
C VAL A 108 -28.43 7.58 10.28
N ARG A 109 -27.85 7.34 11.46
CA ARG A 109 -28.56 6.69 12.58
C ARG A 109 -29.74 7.51 13.08
N GLN A 110 -29.62 8.83 13.07
CA GLN A 110 -30.68 9.77 13.43
C GLN A 110 -31.69 9.99 12.29
N ARG A 111 -31.59 9.21 11.19
CA ARG A 111 -32.43 9.31 10.00
C ARG A 111 -32.40 10.69 9.36
N ARG A 112 -31.31 11.43 9.55
CA ARG A 112 -31.07 12.68 8.83
C ARG A 112 -30.62 12.32 7.42
N THR A 113 -31.10 13.09 6.45
CA THR A 113 -30.69 12.93 5.06
C THR A 113 -29.19 13.17 4.94
N VAL A 114 -28.48 12.19 4.41
CA VAL A 114 -27.07 12.34 4.04
C VAL A 114 -27.00 12.50 2.53
N ASP A 115 -26.52 13.67 2.12
CA ASP A 115 -26.21 13.94 0.72
C ASP A 115 -25.00 13.10 0.30
N SER A 116 -25.09 12.47 -0.88
CA SER A 116 -24.00 11.73 -1.49
C SER A 116 -22.79 12.63 -1.73
N SER A 117 -23.01 13.92 -2.03
CA SER A 117 -21.93 14.91 -2.18
C SER A 117 -21.11 15.05 -0.89
N ARG A 118 -21.78 15.09 0.28
CA ARG A 118 -21.09 15.17 1.58
C ARG A 118 -20.29 13.90 1.87
N ALA A 119 -20.83 12.73 1.54
CA ALA A 119 -20.10 11.47 1.66
C ALA A 119 -18.87 11.42 0.74
N ASP A 120 -19.00 11.92 -0.49
CA ASP A 120 -17.90 11.99 -1.47
C ASP A 120 -16.81 12.96 -1.03
N GLN A 121 -17.17 14.15 -0.56
CA GLN A 121 -16.21 15.13 -0.01
C GLN A 121 -15.47 14.58 1.20
N LEU A 122 -16.17 13.89 2.10
CA LEU A 122 -15.54 13.26 3.24
C LEU A 122 -14.62 12.11 2.83
N SER A 123 -15.02 11.29 1.87
CA SER A 123 -14.16 10.26 1.27
C SER A 123 -12.89 10.88 0.69
N ALA A 124 -13.01 12.02 -0.01
CA ALA A 124 -11.86 12.75 -0.52
C ALA A 124 -10.94 13.24 0.60
N HIS A 125 -11.51 13.75 1.70
CA HIS A 125 -10.73 14.18 2.86
C HIS A 125 -9.98 13.03 3.54
N VAL A 126 -10.64 11.87 3.71
CA VAL A 126 -10.02 10.66 4.26
C VAL A 126 -8.83 10.24 3.39
N ASN A 127 -9.02 10.15 2.08
CA ASN A 127 -7.98 9.75 1.15
C ASN A 127 -6.79 10.73 1.17
N LEU A 128 -7.02 12.05 1.24
CA LEU A 128 -5.89 12.99 1.37
C LEU A 128 -5.13 12.82 2.69
N ALA A 129 -5.84 12.61 3.80
CA ALA A 129 -5.20 12.38 5.10
C ALA A 129 -4.36 11.08 5.12
N GLU A 130 -4.87 10.01 4.50
CA GLU A 130 -4.10 8.78 4.30
C GLU A 130 -2.91 9.00 3.36
N ALA A 131 -3.07 9.76 2.27
CA ALA A 131 -1.97 10.09 1.37
C ALA A 131 -0.83 10.84 2.09
N GLU A 132 -1.14 11.85 2.90
CA GLU A 132 -0.12 12.58 3.69
C GLU A 132 0.64 11.65 4.64
N ARG A 133 -0.10 10.72 5.27
CA ARG A 133 0.49 9.71 6.14
C ARG A 133 1.42 8.79 5.36
N HIS A 134 1.01 8.29 4.21
CA HIS A 134 1.83 7.42 3.36
C HIS A 134 3.09 8.16 2.86
N VAL A 135 3.01 9.43 2.50
CA VAL A 135 4.19 10.26 2.20
C VAL A 135 5.15 10.35 3.39
N ALA A 136 4.62 10.47 4.61
CA ALA A 136 5.44 10.49 5.81
C ALA A 136 6.08 9.13 6.11
N LEU A 137 5.34 8.04 5.94
CA LEU A 137 5.86 6.68 6.07
C LEU A 137 6.94 6.38 5.02
N ALA A 138 6.75 6.82 3.77
CA ALA A 138 7.77 6.73 2.72
C ALA A 138 9.04 7.46 3.15
N SER A 139 8.91 8.66 3.72
CA SER A 139 10.06 9.43 4.21
C SER A 139 10.81 8.72 5.35
N VAL A 140 10.08 8.07 6.27
CA VAL A 140 10.69 7.28 7.35
C VAL A 140 11.37 6.04 6.80
N ALA A 141 10.69 5.26 5.95
CA ALA A 141 11.24 4.08 5.29
C ALA A 141 12.50 4.41 4.48
N TRP A 142 12.52 5.61 3.88
CA TRP A 142 13.68 6.12 3.18
C TRP A 142 14.86 6.36 4.10
N SER A 143 14.63 7.02 5.23
CA SER A 143 15.68 7.27 6.24
C SER A 143 16.29 5.98 6.79
N THR A 144 15.52 4.89 6.82
CA THR A 144 15.97 3.56 7.25
C THR A 144 16.44 2.68 6.08
N ARG A 145 16.53 3.23 4.86
CA ARG A 145 16.98 2.57 3.63
C ARG A 145 16.15 1.33 3.23
N SER A 146 14.88 1.28 3.64
CA SER A 146 13.94 0.22 3.22
C SER A 146 13.29 0.56 1.88
N LYS A 147 13.93 0.19 0.76
CA LYS A 147 13.44 0.53 -0.59
C LYS A 147 12.07 -0.04 -0.94
N GLU A 148 11.84 -1.30 -0.57
CA GLU A 148 10.53 -1.96 -0.75
C GLU A 148 9.43 -1.19 -0.01
N SER A 149 9.66 -0.85 1.26
CA SER A 149 8.69 -0.06 2.01
C SER A 149 8.46 1.31 1.38
N VAL A 150 9.51 2.00 0.92
CA VAL A 150 9.34 3.27 0.20
C VAL A 150 8.45 3.11 -1.03
N SER A 151 8.72 2.10 -1.86
CA SER A 151 7.92 1.80 -3.05
C SER A 151 6.45 1.59 -2.71
N ASP A 152 6.16 0.76 -1.70
CA ASP A 152 4.79 0.52 -1.23
C ASP A 152 4.11 1.81 -0.79
N GLU A 153 4.76 2.59 0.07
CA GLU A 153 4.17 3.81 0.62
C GLU A 153 3.93 4.87 -0.46
N LEU A 154 4.82 4.98 -1.46
CA LEU A 154 4.63 5.90 -2.58
C LEU A 154 3.47 5.47 -3.48
N THR A 155 3.34 4.16 -3.74
CA THR A 155 2.22 3.60 -4.50
C THR A 155 0.90 3.89 -3.80
N MET A 156 0.85 3.69 -2.48
CA MET A 156 -0.32 3.99 -1.66
C MET A 156 -0.67 5.48 -1.66
N ALA A 157 0.32 6.36 -1.46
CA ALA A 157 0.10 7.80 -1.51
C ALA A 157 -0.48 8.24 -2.86
N ALA A 158 0.04 7.71 -3.97
CA ALA A 158 -0.42 8.03 -5.31
C ALA A 158 -1.87 7.57 -5.55
N ASP A 159 -2.22 6.35 -5.15
CA ASP A 159 -3.59 5.81 -5.26
C ASP A 159 -4.58 6.69 -4.48
N HIS A 160 -4.28 7.00 -3.22
CA HIS A 160 -5.13 7.85 -2.39
C HIS A 160 -5.31 9.27 -2.97
N ILE A 161 -4.26 9.89 -3.52
CA ILE A 161 -4.39 11.20 -4.19
C ILE A 161 -5.35 11.13 -5.38
N GLN A 162 -5.24 10.08 -6.19
CA GLN A 162 -6.12 9.88 -7.35
C GLN A 162 -7.57 9.65 -6.93
N ARG A 163 -7.81 8.86 -5.88
CA ARG A 163 -9.14 8.65 -5.31
C ARG A 163 -9.71 9.94 -4.74
N ALA A 164 -8.92 10.69 -3.98
CA ALA A 164 -9.34 11.98 -3.45
C ALA A 164 -9.72 12.97 -4.56
N ALA A 165 -8.97 13.00 -5.65
CA ALA A 165 -9.28 13.85 -6.80
C ALA A 165 -10.60 13.46 -7.45
N ARG A 166 -10.84 12.14 -7.63
CA ARG A 166 -12.10 11.62 -8.18
C ARG A 166 -13.29 11.93 -7.27
N ASP A 167 -13.20 11.55 -6.00
CA ASP A 167 -14.29 11.68 -5.03
C ASP A 167 -14.58 13.15 -4.73
N GLY A 168 -13.54 13.99 -4.63
CA GLY A 168 -13.69 15.43 -4.43
C GLY A 168 -14.00 16.22 -5.70
N ARG A 169 -14.06 15.57 -6.86
CA ARG A 169 -14.20 16.19 -8.19
C ARG A 169 -13.15 17.29 -8.44
N ILE A 170 -11.94 17.08 -7.93
CA ILE A 170 -10.83 18.02 -8.01
C ILE A 170 -10.01 17.72 -9.26
N MET A 171 -9.87 18.71 -10.14
CA MET A 171 -8.86 18.62 -11.19
C MET A 171 -7.46 18.73 -10.59
N LEU A 172 -6.65 17.71 -10.81
CA LEU A 172 -5.23 17.73 -10.44
C LEU A 172 -4.50 18.84 -11.22
N SER A 173 -3.58 19.53 -10.54
CA SER A 173 -2.71 20.50 -11.20
C SER A 173 -1.76 19.79 -12.18
N PRO A 174 -1.22 20.48 -13.20
CA PRO A 174 -0.17 19.91 -14.04
C PRO A 174 1.06 19.45 -13.23
N ALA A 175 1.40 20.17 -12.17
CA ALA A 175 2.49 19.81 -11.25
C ALA A 175 2.19 18.48 -10.55
N MET A 176 1.03 18.35 -9.90
CA MET A 176 0.63 17.11 -9.23
C MET A 176 0.58 15.92 -10.19
N ARG A 177 0.04 16.09 -11.40
CA ARG A 177 0.04 15.01 -12.41
C ARG A 177 1.45 14.53 -12.75
N ARG A 178 2.40 15.46 -12.97
CA ARG A 178 3.80 15.10 -13.22
C ARG A 178 4.42 14.41 -12.01
N THR A 179 4.14 14.90 -10.81
CA THR A 179 4.62 14.29 -9.57
C THR A 179 4.12 12.85 -9.41
N LEU A 180 2.82 12.59 -9.62
CA LEU A 180 2.28 11.23 -9.57
C LEU A 180 2.94 10.29 -10.59
N VAL A 181 3.21 10.78 -11.81
CA VAL A 181 3.96 9.99 -12.81
C VAL A 181 5.37 9.69 -12.33
N LYS A 182 6.09 10.69 -11.79
CA LYS A 182 7.43 10.50 -11.21
C LYS A 182 7.41 9.49 -10.07
N LEU A 183 6.45 9.57 -9.16
CA LEU A 183 6.35 8.65 -8.02
C LEU A 183 6.07 7.22 -8.45
N ASN A 184 5.17 7.01 -9.41
CA ASN A 184 4.90 5.68 -9.94
C ASN A 184 6.10 5.10 -10.68
N ALA A 185 6.89 5.94 -11.36
CA ALA A 185 8.17 5.51 -11.92
C ALA A 185 9.15 5.12 -10.81
N LEU A 186 9.37 5.99 -9.83
CA LEU A 186 10.28 5.76 -8.71
C LEU A 186 9.90 4.54 -7.87
N ALA A 187 8.62 4.32 -7.58
CA ALA A 187 8.16 3.13 -6.87
C ALA A 187 8.53 1.85 -7.65
N ARG A 188 8.24 1.81 -8.96
CA ARG A 188 8.62 0.67 -9.81
C ARG A 188 10.13 0.48 -9.88
N ASP A 189 10.89 1.56 -10.03
CA ASP A 189 12.34 1.48 -10.18
C ASP A 189 13.00 1.07 -8.85
N LEU A 190 12.50 1.53 -7.70
CA LEU A 190 12.94 1.09 -6.37
C LEU A 190 12.63 -0.39 -6.11
N ALA A 191 11.52 -0.89 -6.65
CA ALA A 191 11.19 -2.32 -6.58
C ALA A 191 12.09 -3.17 -7.51
N ALA A 192 12.56 -2.61 -8.63
CA ALA A 192 13.33 -3.32 -9.64
C ALA A 192 14.86 -3.19 -9.48
N GLN A 193 15.36 -2.10 -8.88
CA GLN A 193 16.79 -1.75 -8.91
C GLN A 193 17.32 -1.32 -7.53
N PRO A 194 18.29 -2.05 -6.95
CA PRO A 194 18.83 -1.75 -5.63
C PRO A 194 19.79 -0.56 -5.59
N GLU A 195 20.12 0.11 -6.70
CA GLU A 195 21.17 1.16 -6.76
C GLU A 195 20.68 2.60 -6.93
N LEU A 196 19.36 2.85 -6.93
CA LEU A 196 18.79 4.20 -7.10
C LEU A 196 19.37 5.26 -6.13
N ASP A 197 19.71 6.44 -6.66
CA ASP A 197 20.26 7.58 -5.91
C ASP A 197 19.21 8.16 -4.96
N ILE A 198 19.66 8.36 -3.73
CA ILE A 198 18.85 8.81 -2.59
C ILE A 198 18.40 10.28 -2.74
N ARG A 199 18.94 11.04 -3.69
CA ARG A 199 18.57 12.44 -3.92
C ARG A 199 17.32 12.62 -4.77
N GLU A 200 16.88 11.58 -5.47
CA GLU A 200 15.76 11.66 -6.41
C GLU A 200 14.37 11.72 -5.75
N LEU A 201 14.28 11.44 -4.44
CA LEU A 201 13.01 11.46 -3.70
C LEU A 201 12.67 12.82 -3.05
N ASP A 202 13.66 13.66 -2.75
CA ASP A 202 13.41 14.88 -1.98
C ASP A 202 12.51 15.88 -2.72
N GLU A 203 12.76 16.10 -4.02
CA GLU A 203 11.95 17.01 -4.86
C GLU A 203 10.49 16.50 -5.04
N PRO A 204 10.25 15.22 -5.44
CA PRO A 204 8.89 14.69 -5.51
C PRO A 204 8.13 14.73 -4.18
N LEU A 205 8.76 14.33 -3.06
CA LEU A 205 8.13 14.33 -1.74
C LEU A 205 7.79 15.74 -1.26
N GLY A 206 8.68 16.71 -1.51
CA GLY A 206 8.43 18.12 -1.22
C GLY A 206 7.25 18.67 -2.02
N THR A 207 7.18 18.35 -3.32
CA THR A 207 6.07 18.78 -4.20
C THR A 207 4.74 18.16 -3.77
N LEU A 208 4.73 16.88 -3.43
CA LEU A 208 3.54 16.21 -2.91
C LEU A 208 2.96 16.92 -1.70
N HIS A 209 3.80 17.30 -0.74
CA HIS A 209 3.33 17.94 0.47
C HIS A 209 2.58 19.25 0.18
N ILE A 210 3.13 20.09 -0.70
CA ILE A 210 2.51 21.36 -1.11
C ILE A 210 1.18 21.10 -1.82
N GLU A 211 1.16 20.16 -2.76
CA GLU A 211 -0.02 19.89 -3.56
C GLU A 211 -1.13 19.20 -2.76
N ILE A 212 -0.81 18.30 -1.82
CA ILE A 212 -1.80 17.69 -0.93
C ILE A 212 -2.42 18.74 -0.01
N ALA A 213 -1.62 19.63 0.58
CA ALA A 213 -2.14 20.74 1.38
C ALA A 213 -3.08 21.65 0.57
N ALA A 214 -2.73 21.94 -0.70
CA ALA A 214 -3.59 22.67 -1.62
C ALA A 214 -4.88 21.91 -1.97
N MET A 215 -4.83 20.58 -2.07
CA MET A 215 -6.02 19.74 -2.24
C MET A 215 -6.92 19.76 -1.00
N HIS A 216 -6.38 19.66 0.22
CA HIS A 216 -7.14 19.82 1.46
C HIS A 216 -7.88 21.17 1.49
N GLY A 217 -7.19 22.26 1.10
CA GLY A 217 -7.80 23.58 0.99
C GLY A 217 -8.98 23.62 0.01
N ARG A 218 -8.92 22.88 -1.10
CA ARG A 218 -10.01 22.76 -2.07
C ARG A 218 -11.16 21.92 -1.53
N VAL A 219 -10.89 20.74 -0.97
CA VAL A 219 -11.92 19.86 -0.38
C VAL A 219 -12.72 20.59 0.69
N ARG A 220 -12.06 21.37 1.55
CA ARG A 220 -12.72 22.12 2.65
C ARG A 220 -13.50 23.36 2.18
N ARG A 221 -13.16 23.92 1.02
CA ARG A 221 -13.77 25.16 0.50
C ARG A 221 -14.96 24.91 -0.38
N THR A 222 -15.20 23.67 -0.82
CA THR A 222 -16.42 23.31 -1.55
C THR A 222 -17.59 23.45 -0.58
N PRO A 223 -18.39 24.54 -0.62
CA PRO A 223 -19.57 24.64 0.21
C PRO A 223 -20.56 23.58 -0.27
N ASP A 224 -21.48 23.17 0.60
CA ASP A 224 -22.61 22.32 0.22
C ASP A 224 -23.31 22.88 -1.05
N GLY A 225 -23.03 22.29 -2.21
CA GLY A 225 -23.76 22.45 -3.48
C GLY A 225 -23.60 23.79 -4.23
N LEU A 226 -23.02 23.72 -5.44
CA LEU A 226 -23.64 24.34 -6.61
C LEU A 226 -24.77 23.41 -7.10
#